data_AF-A0A7C4GAX2-F1
#
_entry.id   AF-A0A7C4GAX2-F1
#
_cell.length_a   1.000
_cell.length_b   1.000
_cell.length_c   1.000
_cell.angle_alpha   90.00
_cell.angle_beta   90.00
_cell.angle_gamma   90.00
#
_symmetry.space_group_name_H-M   'P 1'
#
loop_
_entity.id
_entity.type
_entity.pdbx_description
1 polymer ?
#
loop_
_entity_poly.entity_id
_entity_poly.type
_entity_poly.pdbx_seq_one_letter_code
_entity_poly.pdbx_strand_id
1 'polypeptide(L)'
;MTSCPPHKLSSAAILRAVLLLLVVGLAAHRSAAEITCRRTVAAGVEYIEHTLPGPVRVFVIAVDRSRSEYGLRIGWPEGRRHATRWERTSEIVARYDRVPEPDVIAAVNGSFFGQPPDVIGLTASDGEILVEPHEPPRETLLWSREGALRIVAGVRPRGGAVRLADGRTLPLDHLNRRPAHLPGNALVAYTTGWGLTTGTTRPSGSRRCTTSSKPSSRRTRAKRDCCRLASRLAGCCQPRGAHSRPRTRQALS
;
A
#
# COMPACT_ATOMS: atom_id res chain seq x y z
N MET A 1 9.20 75.45 -13.63
CA MET A 1 9.29 74.17 -12.89
C MET A 1 8.16 74.14 -11.87
N THR A 2 7.05 73.48 -12.21
CA THR A 2 5.86 73.35 -11.36
C THR A 2 5.91 71.99 -10.67
N SER A 3 6.19 71.94 -9.36
CA SER A 3 6.03 70.70 -8.57
C SER A 3 4.84 70.84 -7.62
N CYS A 4 3.95 69.83 -7.70
CA CYS A 4 2.65 69.76 -7.05
C CYS A 4 2.69 69.94 -5.51
N PRO A 5 1.64 70.52 -4.90
CA PRO A 5 1.49 70.54 -3.45
C PRO A 5 1.13 69.14 -2.91
N PRO A 6 1.56 68.80 -1.68
CA PRO A 6 1.20 67.53 -1.05
C PRO A 6 -0.29 67.53 -0.66
N HIS A 7 -1.06 66.60 -1.23
CA HIS A 7 -2.42 66.33 -0.79
C HIS A 7 -2.40 65.76 0.64
N LYS A 8 -2.81 66.58 1.61
CA LYS A 8 -3.14 66.12 2.96
C LYS A 8 -4.48 65.36 2.90
N LEU A 9 -4.42 64.04 2.87
CA LEU A 9 -5.60 63.20 3.11
C LEU A 9 -6.13 63.50 4.51
N SER A 10 -7.40 63.88 4.62
CA SER A 10 -8.02 64.19 5.91
C SER A 10 -8.11 62.92 6.76
N SER A 11 -7.92 63.05 8.08
CA SER A 11 -7.95 61.93 9.02
C SER A 11 -9.24 61.11 8.95
N ALA A 12 -10.35 61.70 8.49
CA ALA A 12 -11.62 61.00 8.27
C ALA A 12 -11.59 60.04 7.05
N ALA A 13 -10.81 60.36 6.01
CA ALA A 13 -10.61 59.49 4.86
C ALA A 13 -9.74 58.28 5.21
N ILE A 14 -8.74 58.48 6.08
CA ILE A 14 -7.88 57.40 6.59
C ILE A 14 -8.70 56.46 7.50
N LEU A 15 -9.54 57.01 8.38
CA LEU A 15 -10.40 56.19 9.26
C LEU A 15 -11.42 55.36 8.46
N ARG A 16 -12.02 55.94 7.39
CA ARG A 16 -12.95 55.22 6.51
C ARG A 16 -12.25 54.11 5.70
N ALA A 17 -11.04 54.37 5.19
CA ALA A 17 -10.27 53.37 4.45
C ALA A 17 -9.83 52.19 5.35
N VAL A 18 -9.40 52.47 6.59
CA VAL A 18 -9.02 51.44 7.57
C VAL A 18 -10.23 50.62 8.03
N LEU A 19 -11.40 51.25 8.25
CA LEU A 19 -12.63 50.55 8.61
C LEU A 19 -13.14 49.66 7.45
N LEU A 20 -13.03 50.11 6.20
CA LEU A 20 -13.41 49.32 5.02
C LEU A 20 -12.47 48.11 4.84
N LEU A 21 -11.17 48.29 5.05
CA LEU A 21 -10.17 47.20 5.02
C LEU A 21 -10.37 46.19 6.15
N LEU A 22 -10.79 46.63 7.34
CA LEU A 22 -11.16 45.74 8.44
C LEU A 22 -12.45 44.96 8.14
N VAL A 23 -13.49 45.59 7.58
CA VAL A 23 -14.74 44.89 7.23
C VAL A 23 -14.55 43.92 6.07
N VAL A 24 -13.73 44.25 5.05
CA VAL A 24 -13.39 43.31 3.97
C VAL A 24 -12.45 42.19 4.46
N GLY A 25 -11.52 42.50 5.37
CA GLY A 25 -10.65 41.51 6.02
C GLY A 25 -11.41 40.55 6.95
N LEU A 26 -12.48 41.01 7.61
CA LEU A 26 -13.42 40.18 8.38
C LEU A 26 -14.44 39.46 7.49
N ALA A 27 -14.77 39.94 6.29
CA ALA A 27 -15.59 39.20 5.33
C ALA A 27 -14.79 38.10 4.59
N ALA A 28 -13.46 38.23 4.54
CA ALA A 28 -12.55 37.14 4.20
C ALA A 28 -12.34 36.16 5.37
N HIS A 29 -13.08 36.30 6.49
CA HIS A 29 -13.05 35.35 7.58
C HIS A 29 -13.55 33.97 7.15
N ARG A 30 -12.65 33.02 7.34
CA ARG A 30 -12.97 31.69 7.87
C ARG A 30 -13.98 30.92 7.04
N SER A 31 -13.47 30.55 5.89
CA SER A 31 -13.58 29.18 5.37
C SER A 31 -13.01 28.14 6.34
N ALA A 32 -13.41 28.16 7.61
CA ALA A 32 -13.07 27.12 8.56
C ALA A 32 -14.00 25.95 8.27
N ALA A 33 -13.44 24.74 8.15
CA ALA A 33 -14.21 23.53 8.05
C ALA A 33 -15.18 23.44 9.24
N GLU A 34 -16.48 23.48 8.99
CA GLU A 34 -17.49 23.31 10.03
C GLU A 34 -17.70 21.82 10.28
N ILE A 35 -17.58 21.37 11.53
CA ILE A 35 -17.93 20.00 11.90
C ILE A 35 -19.45 19.92 11.99
N THR A 36 -20.08 19.17 11.09
CA THR A 36 -21.53 18.99 11.08
C THR A 36 -21.98 17.74 11.83
N CYS A 37 -21.09 16.75 11.96
CA CYS A 37 -21.34 15.53 12.71
C CYS A 37 -20.03 14.99 13.28
N ARG A 38 -20.07 14.54 14.54
CA ARG A 38 -19.00 13.77 15.16
C ARG A 38 -19.62 12.67 16.00
N ARG A 39 -19.21 11.43 15.77
CA ARG A 39 -19.66 10.28 16.56
C ARG A 39 -18.55 9.25 16.72
N THR A 40 -18.54 8.60 17.87
CA THR A 40 -17.68 7.43 18.13
C THR A 40 -18.30 6.21 17.45
N VAL A 41 -17.52 5.51 16.63
CA VAL A 41 -17.93 4.28 15.92
C VAL A 41 -17.52 3.04 16.70
N ALA A 42 -16.32 3.08 17.27
CA ALA A 42 -15.75 2.07 18.16
C ALA A 42 -14.76 2.75 19.12
N ALA A 43 -14.24 2.03 20.12
CA ALA A 43 -13.29 2.60 21.07
C ALA A 43 -12.02 3.12 20.36
N GLY A 44 -11.77 4.43 20.38
CA GLY A 44 -10.65 5.02 19.64
C GLY A 44 -10.87 5.17 18.12
N VAL A 45 -12.12 5.02 17.63
CA VAL A 45 -12.49 5.30 16.24
C VAL A 45 -13.62 6.32 16.19
N GLU A 46 -13.38 7.43 15.49
CA GLU A 46 -14.35 8.51 15.30
C GLU A 46 -14.71 8.69 13.83
N TYR A 47 -15.99 8.95 13.59
CA TYR A 47 -16.48 9.45 12.32
C TYR A 47 -16.79 10.94 12.46
N ILE A 48 -16.24 11.75 11.55
CA ILE A 48 -16.37 13.20 11.54
C ILE A 48 -16.78 13.65 10.15
N GLU A 49 -17.86 14.43 10.07
CA GLU A 49 -18.26 15.12 8.84
C GLU A 49 -17.88 16.58 8.94
N HIS A 50 -17.25 17.07 7.88
CA HIS A 50 -16.98 18.49 7.69
C HIS A 50 -17.72 19.03 6.47
N THR A 51 -18.24 20.24 6.59
CA THR A 51 -18.61 21.09 5.46
C THR A 51 -17.49 22.09 5.22
N LEU A 52 -16.94 22.07 4.01
CA LEU A 52 -15.98 23.06 3.53
C LEU A 52 -16.72 24.14 2.73
N PRO A 53 -16.09 25.31 2.47
CA PRO A 53 -16.69 26.32 1.61
C PRO A 53 -17.10 25.75 0.25
N GLY A 54 -18.32 26.09 -0.17
CA GLY A 54 -18.95 25.54 -1.38
C GLY A 54 -19.73 24.25 -1.11
N PRO A 55 -20.08 23.45 -2.14
CA PRO A 55 -20.85 22.22 -2.00
C PRO A 55 -19.97 21.02 -1.59
N VAL A 56 -18.89 21.27 -0.83
CA VAL A 56 -17.87 20.26 -0.53
C VAL A 56 -18.11 19.67 0.86
N ARG A 57 -18.33 18.35 0.91
CA ARG A 57 -18.41 17.57 2.15
C ARG A 57 -17.19 16.67 2.27
N VAL A 58 -16.60 16.63 3.45
CA VAL A 58 -15.46 15.77 3.77
C VAL A 58 -15.87 14.81 4.88
N PHE A 59 -15.62 13.52 4.65
CA PHE A 59 -15.88 12.45 5.59
C PHE A 59 -14.55 11.92 6.12
N VAL A 60 -14.35 11.98 7.42
CA VAL A 60 -13.11 11.59 8.08
C VAL A 60 -13.38 10.44 9.02
N ILE A 61 -12.58 9.38 8.91
CA ILE A 61 -12.49 8.31 9.91
C ILE A 61 -11.14 8.50 10.62
N ALA A 62 -11.20 8.92 11.88
CA ALA A 62 -10.02 9.04 12.73
C ALA A 62 -9.86 7.76 13.56
N VAL A 63 -8.68 7.14 13.51
CA VAL A 63 -8.38 5.89 14.22
C VAL A 63 -7.16 6.10 15.12
N ASP A 64 -7.31 5.76 16.39
CA ASP A 64 -6.21 5.67 17.35
C ASP A 64 -5.32 4.48 17.01
N ARG A 65 -4.14 4.78 16.46
CA ARG A 65 -3.14 3.81 16.02
C ARG A 65 -2.38 3.12 17.15
N SER A 66 -2.52 3.59 18.40
CA SER A 66 -1.91 2.92 19.55
C SER A 66 -2.65 1.64 19.96
N ARG A 67 -3.86 1.44 19.41
CA ARG A 67 -4.73 0.30 19.69
C ARG A 67 -4.40 -0.88 18.78
N SER A 68 -3.83 -1.93 19.36
CA SER A 68 -3.34 -3.11 18.63
C SER A 68 -4.44 -3.99 18.03
N GLU A 69 -5.68 -3.83 18.48
CA GLU A 69 -6.85 -4.53 17.93
C GLU A 69 -7.24 -4.05 16.53
N TYR A 70 -6.75 -2.88 16.10
CA TYR A 70 -7.02 -2.34 14.77
C TYR A 70 -5.88 -2.60 13.80
N GLY A 71 -6.24 -3.08 12.62
CA GLY A 71 -5.31 -3.33 11.52
C GLY A 71 -5.79 -2.67 10.22
N LEU A 72 -4.85 -2.39 9.34
CA LEU A 72 -5.16 -1.97 7.96
C LEU A 72 -5.03 -3.19 7.04
N ARG A 73 -6.05 -3.43 6.22
CA ARG A 73 -6.04 -4.49 5.21
C ARG A 73 -6.43 -3.94 3.85
N ILE A 74 -5.83 -4.52 2.81
CA ILE A 74 -6.19 -4.24 1.43
C ILE A 74 -7.39 -5.11 1.03
N GLY A 75 -8.51 -4.47 0.71
CA GLY A 75 -9.69 -5.11 0.16
C GLY A 75 -9.61 -5.21 -1.37
N TRP A 76 -9.66 -6.42 -1.90
CA TRP A 76 -9.62 -6.67 -3.35
C TRP A 76 -11.03 -6.83 -3.95
N PRO A 77 -11.30 -6.24 -5.13
CA PRO A 77 -12.50 -6.55 -5.91
C PRO A 77 -12.56 -8.06 -6.23
N GLU A 78 -13.75 -8.65 -6.18
CA GLU A 78 -13.98 -10.10 -6.34
C GLU A 78 -13.20 -10.98 -5.35
N GLY A 79 -12.58 -10.39 -4.30
CA GLY A 79 -11.71 -11.09 -3.36
C GLY A 79 -10.36 -11.51 -3.95
N ARG A 80 -9.98 -10.97 -5.11
CA ARG A 80 -8.73 -11.33 -5.80
C ARG A 80 -8.11 -10.14 -6.50
N ARG A 81 -6.79 -10.17 -6.69
CA ARG A 81 -6.07 -9.07 -7.32
C ARG A 81 -6.47 -8.81 -8.77
N HIS A 82 -6.53 -9.86 -9.60
CA HIS A 82 -6.87 -9.76 -11.01
C HIS A 82 -8.37 -9.87 -11.19
N ALA A 83 -9.07 -8.85 -10.73
CA ALA A 83 -10.50 -8.77 -10.90
C ALA A 83 -10.86 -8.66 -12.38
N THR A 84 -12.00 -9.24 -12.75
CA THR A 84 -12.58 -9.12 -14.09
C THR A 84 -13.53 -7.94 -14.21
N ARG A 85 -13.94 -7.36 -13.09
CA ARG A 85 -14.86 -6.22 -13.02
C ARG A 85 -14.52 -5.29 -11.86
N TRP A 86 -15.09 -4.10 -11.95
CA TRP A 86 -15.00 -3.06 -10.93
C TRP A 86 -16.04 -3.38 -9.85
N GLU A 87 -15.71 -3.16 -8.57
CA GLU A 87 -16.65 -3.33 -7.45
C GLU A 87 -16.64 -2.07 -6.59
N ARG A 88 -17.80 -1.73 -6.03
CA ARG A 88 -17.92 -0.61 -5.10
C ARG A 88 -17.26 -0.96 -3.76
N THR A 89 -16.76 0.05 -3.05
CA THR A 89 -16.20 -0.14 -1.70
C THR A 89 -17.17 -0.87 -0.77
N SER A 90 -18.48 -0.59 -0.84
CA SER A 90 -19.50 -1.28 -0.04
C SER A 90 -19.62 -2.77 -0.36
N GLU A 91 -19.50 -3.16 -1.62
CA GLU A 91 -19.53 -4.56 -2.06
C GLU A 91 -18.28 -5.31 -1.63
N ILE A 92 -17.13 -4.63 -1.67
CA ILE A 92 -15.88 -5.16 -1.13
C ILE A 92 -16.03 -5.35 0.38
N VAL A 93 -16.47 -4.33 1.14
CA VAL A 93 -16.67 -4.42 2.60
C VAL A 93 -17.53 -5.63 2.97
N ALA A 94 -18.71 -5.80 2.36
CA ALA A 94 -19.61 -6.91 2.65
C ALA A 94 -18.97 -8.30 2.47
N ARG A 95 -17.92 -8.41 1.65
CA ARG A 95 -17.17 -9.66 1.46
C ARG A 95 -16.18 -9.94 2.58
N TYR A 96 -15.56 -8.90 3.14
CA TYR A 96 -14.54 -9.02 4.18
C TYR A 96 -15.14 -8.94 5.59
N ASP A 97 -16.30 -8.31 5.74
CA ASP A 97 -17.05 -8.19 6.99
C ASP A 97 -17.88 -9.45 7.26
N ARG A 98 -17.19 -10.57 7.51
CA ARG A 98 -17.83 -11.87 7.76
C ARG A 98 -16.98 -12.76 8.65
N VAL A 99 -17.63 -13.53 9.50
CA VAL A 99 -16.98 -14.56 10.31
C VAL A 99 -16.33 -15.63 9.40
N PRO A 100 -15.09 -16.10 9.67
CA PRO A 100 -14.24 -15.83 10.84
C PRO A 100 -13.24 -14.67 10.67
N GLU A 101 -13.37 -13.86 9.63
CA GLU A 101 -12.50 -12.71 9.41
C GLU A 101 -12.81 -11.60 10.45
N PRO A 102 -11.85 -10.69 10.74
CA PRO A 102 -12.11 -9.54 11.59
C PRO A 102 -13.17 -8.60 11.00
N ASP A 103 -13.98 -8.01 11.87
CA ASP A 103 -14.99 -7.02 11.50
C ASP A 103 -14.38 -5.80 10.80
N VAL A 104 -15.09 -5.26 9.81
CA VAL A 104 -14.65 -4.07 9.07
C VAL A 104 -15.31 -2.82 9.65
N ILE A 105 -14.52 -2.04 10.41
CA ILE A 105 -15.01 -0.81 11.06
C ILE A 105 -15.23 0.33 10.05
N ALA A 106 -14.35 0.44 9.06
CA ALA A 106 -14.42 1.45 8.01
C ALA A 106 -13.61 1.01 6.78
N ALA A 107 -13.98 1.54 5.61
CA ALA A 107 -13.23 1.38 4.38
C ALA A 107 -13.33 2.62 3.49
N VAL A 108 -12.27 2.87 2.73
CA VAL A 108 -12.19 3.91 1.70
C VAL A 108 -11.67 3.30 0.42
N ASN A 109 -11.91 3.95 -0.72
CA ASN A 109 -11.27 3.55 -1.97
C ASN A 109 -9.75 3.72 -1.85
N GLY A 110 -9.00 2.77 -2.42
CA GLY A 110 -7.55 2.72 -2.33
C GLY A 110 -6.85 3.42 -3.49
N SER A 111 -5.88 2.72 -4.10
CA SER A 111 -5.04 3.23 -5.18
C SER A 111 -5.80 3.58 -6.46
N PHE A 112 -5.09 4.16 -7.42
CA PHE A 112 -5.51 4.25 -8.81
C PHE A 112 -5.70 2.85 -9.43
N PHE A 113 -6.60 2.73 -10.39
CA PHE A 113 -6.87 1.50 -11.11
C PHE A 113 -7.17 1.77 -12.60
N GLY A 114 -6.78 0.82 -13.45
CA GLY A 114 -6.86 0.93 -14.91
C GLY A 114 -7.92 0.02 -15.56
N GLN A 115 -7.81 -0.14 -16.88
CA GLN A 115 -8.60 -1.08 -17.68
C GLN A 115 -7.68 -2.17 -18.27
N PRO A 116 -7.99 -3.47 -18.09
CA PRO A 116 -9.02 -4.02 -17.20
C PRO A 116 -8.73 -3.67 -15.72
N PRO A 117 -9.70 -3.83 -14.79
CA PRO A 117 -9.55 -3.47 -13.39
C PRO A 117 -8.30 -4.11 -12.77
N ASP A 118 -7.26 -3.30 -12.67
CA ASP A 118 -5.95 -3.66 -12.13
C ASP A 118 -5.39 -2.43 -11.42
N VAL A 119 -4.68 -2.67 -10.33
CA VAL A 119 -4.14 -1.59 -9.51
C VAL A 119 -2.95 -0.95 -10.23
N ILE A 120 -2.95 0.37 -10.29
CA ILE A 120 -1.83 1.17 -10.77
C ILE A 120 -1.02 1.63 -9.56
N GLY A 121 0.29 1.43 -9.61
CA GLY A 121 1.21 1.78 -8.52
C GLY A 121 1.75 0.58 -7.75
N LEU A 122 2.48 0.87 -6.68
CA LEU A 122 3.04 -0.15 -5.79
C LEU A 122 1.96 -0.61 -4.80
N THR A 123 1.79 -1.90 -4.65
CA THR A 123 0.94 -2.48 -3.60
C THR A 123 1.67 -3.61 -2.91
N ALA A 124 1.66 -3.61 -1.59
CA ALA A 124 2.27 -4.65 -0.78
C ALA A 124 1.43 -4.92 0.47
N SER A 125 1.42 -6.16 0.93
CA SER A 125 0.82 -6.56 2.21
C SER A 125 1.73 -7.61 2.84
N ASP A 126 1.87 -7.58 4.16
CA ASP A 126 2.57 -8.62 4.93
C ASP A 126 4.01 -8.89 4.44
N GLY A 127 4.68 -7.86 3.95
CA GLY A 127 6.05 -7.94 3.42
C GLY A 127 6.15 -8.48 1.99
N GLU A 128 5.04 -8.84 1.36
CA GLU A 128 4.97 -9.31 -0.03
C GLU A 128 4.58 -8.16 -0.95
N ILE A 129 5.36 -7.94 -2.02
CA ILE A 129 4.95 -7.03 -3.10
C ILE A 129 3.86 -7.72 -3.89
N LEU A 130 2.63 -7.23 -3.74
CA LEU A 130 1.49 -7.70 -4.49
C LEU A 130 1.56 -7.11 -5.89
N VAL A 131 1.63 -5.80 -6.05
CA VAL A 131 1.70 -5.13 -7.36
C VAL A 131 3.03 -4.39 -7.50
N GLU A 132 3.84 -4.77 -8.50
CA GLU A 132 4.98 -3.97 -8.94
C GLU A 132 4.51 -2.81 -9.83
N PRO A 133 4.91 -1.55 -9.53
CA PRO A 133 4.54 -0.40 -10.33
C PRO A 133 5.18 -0.47 -11.73
N HIS A 134 4.42 -0.15 -12.76
CA HIS A 134 4.92 0.01 -14.13
C HIS A 134 5.05 1.46 -14.61
N GLU A 135 4.46 2.38 -13.85
CA GLU A 135 4.57 3.81 -14.03
C GLU A 135 5.72 4.39 -13.18
N PRO A 136 6.10 5.67 -13.40
CA PRO A 136 6.97 6.39 -12.48
C PRO A 136 6.47 6.28 -11.03
N PRO A 137 7.37 6.16 -10.03
CA PRO A 137 6.99 6.06 -8.64
C PRO A 137 6.17 7.26 -8.20
N ARG A 138 5.13 6.97 -7.42
CA ARG A 138 4.24 7.96 -6.80
C ARG A 138 4.38 7.89 -5.29
N GLU A 139 3.71 8.80 -4.60
CA GLU A 139 3.52 8.73 -3.15
C GLU A 139 2.89 7.40 -2.77
N THR A 140 3.50 6.73 -1.82
CA THR A 140 3.04 5.44 -1.29
C THR A 140 2.76 5.58 0.19
N LEU A 141 1.56 5.18 0.61
CA LEU A 141 1.21 5.02 2.00
C LEU A 141 1.76 3.70 2.51
N LEU A 142 2.64 3.76 3.50
CA LEU A 142 3.25 2.61 4.16
C LEU A 142 2.66 2.49 5.57
N TRP A 143 2.15 1.30 5.89
CA TRP A 143 1.68 0.93 7.22
C TRP A 143 2.53 -0.21 7.75
N SER A 144 3.21 0.01 8.88
CA SER A 144 4.05 -1.01 9.52
C SER A 144 3.25 -1.86 10.50
N ARG A 145 3.79 -3.02 10.86
CA ARG A 145 3.18 -3.92 11.86
C ARG A 145 3.09 -3.28 13.25
N GLU A 146 4.00 -2.37 13.57
CA GLU A 146 4.02 -1.58 14.81
C GLU A 146 3.03 -0.41 14.76
N GLY A 147 2.18 -0.34 13.73
CA GLY A 147 1.20 0.71 13.55
C GLY A 147 1.81 2.02 13.06
N ALA A 148 3.06 2.04 12.55
CA ALA A 148 3.67 3.25 12.00
C ALA A 148 3.13 3.56 10.60
N LEU A 149 2.60 4.77 10.40
CA LEU A 149 2.15 5.28 9.11
C LEU A 149 3.19 6.24 8.53
N ARG A 150 3.55 6.06 7.26
CA ARG A 150 4.41 7.00 6.53
C ARG A 150 3.89 7.20 5.11
N ILE A 151 4.00 8.41 4.59
CA ILE A 151 3.82 8.68 3.16
C ILE A 151 5.21 8.90 2.59
N VAL A 152 5.60 8.05 1.65
CA VAL A 152 6.95 8.06 1.08
C VAL A 152 6.83 8.18 -0.44
N ALA A 153 7.50 9.16 -1.02
CA ALA A 153 7.61 9.30 -2.47
C ALA A 153 8.74 8.43 -3.00
N GLY A 154 8.67 8.04 -4.27
CA GLY A 154 9.82 7.42 -4.93
C GLY A 154 10.06 5.96 -4.58
N VAL A 155 9.14 5.27 -3.91
CA VAL A 155 9.34 3.87 -3.50
C VAL A 155 9.43 2.98 -4.75
N ARG A 156 10.60 2.37 -4.94
CA ARG A 156 10.84 1.39 -6.00
C ARG A 156 11.20 0.05 -5.37
N PRO A 157 10.54 -1.04 -5.79
CA PRO A 157 11.06 -2.38 -5.53
C PRO A 157 12.50 -2.45 -6.03
N ARG A 158 13.40 -2.97 -5.18
CA ARG A 158 14.73 -3.32 -5.66
C ARG A 158 14.62 -4.64 -6.42
N GLY A 159 15.14 -4.66 -7.65
CA GLY A 159 15.26 -5.90 -8.43
C GLY A 159 15.94 -7.00 -7.62
N GLY A 160 15.47 -8.22 -7.80
CA GLY A 160 16.01 -9.41 -7.13
C GLY A 160 17.03 -10.13 -7.99
N ALA A 161 17.47 -11.30 -7.52
CA ALA A 161 18.23 -12.22 -8.35
C ALA A 161 17.88 -13.66 -8.01
N VAL A 162 17.86 -14.52 -9.03
CA VAL A 162 17.65 -15.96 -8.88
C VAL A 162 19.00 -16.65 -8.90
N ARG A 163 19.35 -17.31 -7.80
CA ARG A 163 20.54 -18.15 -7.73
C ARG A 163 20.19 -19.58 -8.17
N LEU A 164 20.84 -20.03 -9.22
CA LEU A 164 20.71 -21.37 -9.77
C LEU A 164 21.52 -22.39 -8.93
N ALA A 165 21.20 -23.67 -9.08
CA ALA A 165 21.83 -24.75 -8.32
C ALA A 165 23.34 -24.89 -8.61
N ASP A 166 23.77 -24.51 -9.82
CA ASP A 166 25.17 -24.48 -10.24
C ASP A 166 25.94 -23.24 -9.72
N GLY A 167 25.28 -22.38 -8.93
CA GLY A 167 25.87 -21.19 -8.35
C GLY A 167 25.78 -19.94 -9.22
N ARG A 168 25.33 -20.04 -10.48
CA ARG A 168 25.07 -18.86 -11.32
C ARG A 168 23.93 -18.02 -10.77
N THR A 169 23.96 -16.74 -11.06
CA THR A 169 22.91 -15.79 -10.68
C THR A 169 22.31 -15.15 -11.92
N LEU A 170 20.98 -15.14 -12.01
CA LEU A 170 20.23 -14.41 -13.03
C LEU A 170 19.55 -13.20 -12.40
N PRO A 171 19.58 -12.02 -13.01
CA PRO A 171 18.79 -10.89 -12.54
C PRO A 171 17.31 -11.24 -12.62
N LEU A 172 16.56 -10.86 -11.59
CA LEU A 172 15.09 -10.92 -11.60
C LEU A 172 14.58 -9.56 -12.01
N ASP A 173 13.99 -9.48 -13.21
CA ASP A 173 13.56 -8.21 -13.79
C ASP A 173 12.28 -7.70 -13.11
N HIS A 174 11.34 -8.60 -12.83
CA HIS A 174 10.02 -8.23 -12.31
C HIS A 174 9.48 -9.22 -11.27
N LEU A 175 8.57 -8.72 -10.43
CA LEU A 175 7.84 -9.52 -9.44
C LEU A 175 6.35 -9.26 -9.56
N ASN A 176 5.57 -10.32 -9.69
CA ASN A 176 4.11 -10.23 -9.77
C ASN A 176 3.63 -9.18 -10.80
N ARG A 177 4.29 -9.13 -11.96
CA ARG A 177 3.97 -8.20 -13.04
C ARG A 177 3.13 -8.86 -14.11
N ARG A 178 2.13 -8.13 -14.58
CA ARG A 178 1.21 -8.62 -15.60
C ARG A 178 1.93 -8.93 -16.91
N PRO A 179 1.64 -10.08 -17.56
CA PRO A 179 2.29 -10.46 -18.81
C PRO A 179 2.24 -9.39 -19.90
N ALA A 180 1.11 -8.67 -20.01
CA ALA A 180 0.93 -7.59 -20.98
C ALA A 180 1.86 -6.38 -20.78
N HIS A 181 2.52 -6.27 -19.62
CA HIS A 181 3.44 -5.17 -19.28
C HIS A 181 4.90 -5.62 -19.19
N LEU A 182 5.21 -6.84 -19.67
CA LEU A 182 6.56 -7.38 -19.70
C LEU A 182 7.23 -7.08 -21.04
N PRO A 183 8.54 -6.77 -21.03
CA PRO A 183 9.32 -6.80 -22.25
C PRO A 183 9.52 -8.27 -22.72
N GLY A 184 9.82 -8.46 -24.01
CA GLY A 184 9.88 -9.78 -24.65
C GLY A 184 10.91 -10.77 -24.07
N ASN A 185 11.84 -10.32 -23.23
CA ASN A 185 12.88 -11.13 -22.59
C ASN A 185 13.05 -10.80 -21.09
N ALA A 186 11.97 -10.80 -20.30
CA ALA A 186 12.05 -10.61 -18.85
C ALA A 186 11.97 -11.93 -18.08
N LEU A 187 12.80 -12.05 -17.03
CA LEU A 187 12.64 -13.02 -15.96
C LEU A 187 11.70 -12.44 -14.89
N VAL A 188 10.58 -13.12 -14.67
CA VAL A 188 9.53 -12.69 -13.74
C VAL A 188 9.25 -13.76 -12.70
N ALA A 189 9.16 -13.35 -11.44
CA ALA A 189 8.75 -14.22 -10.34
C ALA A 189 7.27 -13.95 -10.03
N TYR A 190 6.46 -15.01 -10.08
CA TYR A 190 5.09 -14.98 -9.59
C TYR A 190 5.04 -15.71 -8.25
N THR A 191 4.43 -15.04 -7.28
CA THR A 191 4.27 -15.52 -5.90
C THR A 191 2.81 -15.95 -5.66
N THR A 192 2.52 -16.47 -4.48
CA THR A 192 1.15 -16.85 -4.10
C THR A 192 0.18 -15.66 -4.08
N GLY A 193 0.66 -14.44 -3.83
CA GLY A 193 -0.15 -13.22 -3.90
C GLY A 193 -0.56 -12.81 -5.33
N TRP A 194 0.02 -13.41 -6.38
CA TRP A 194 -0.44 -13.20 -7.76
C TRP A 194 -1.78 -13.89 -8.02
N GLY A 195 -1.89 -15.17 -7.62
CA GLY A 195 -3.07 -16.00 -7.85
C GLY A 195 -2.71 -17.44 -8.21
N LEU A 196 -3.73 -18.29 -8.36
CA LEU A 196 -3.57 -19.73 -8.63
C LEU A 196 -2.90 -20.03 -9.97
N THR A 197 -3.01 -19.12 -10.93
CA THR A 197 -2.42 -19.25 -12.27
C THR A 197 -1.78 -17.94 -12.70
N THR A 198 -0.65 -18.02 -13.36
CA THR A 198 0.05 -16.85 -13.93
C THR A 198 -0.61 -16.30 -15.19
N GLY A 199 -1.55 -17.07 -15.79
CA GLY A 199 -2.15 -16.74 -17.09
C GLY A 199 -1.15 -16.76 -18.26
N THR A 200 0.09 -17.21 -18.02
CA THR A 200 1.13 -17.30 -19.05
C THR A 200 0.88 -18.55 -19.89
N THR A 201 0.68 -18.38 -21.20
CA THR A 201 0.74 -19.48 -22.15
C THR A 201 2.17 -19.99 -22.26
N ARG A 202 2.33 -21.31 -22.31
CA ARG A 202 3.65 -21.88 -22.59
C ARG A 202 4.01 -21.57 -24.05
N PRO A 203 5.22 -21.08 -24.35
CA PRO A 203 5.78 -21.40 -25.65
C PRO A 203 5.89 -22.92 -25.75
N SER A 204 5.51 -23.48 -26.90
CA SER A 204 5.70 -24.89 -27.25
C SER A 204 7.16 -25.27 -26.98
N GLY A 205 7.43 -25.90 -25.84
CA GLY A 205 8.78 -26.30 -25.41
C GLY A 205 9.18 -26.04 -23.94
N SER A 206 8.41 -25.30 -23.14
CA SER A 206 8.83 -25.03 -21.74
C SER A 206 8.57 -26.21 -20.78
N ARG A 207 9.54 -26.58 -19.92
CA ARG A 207 9.42 -27.64 -18.89
C ARG A 207 8.80 -27.12 -17.58
N ARG A 208 8.07 -27.99 -16.86
CA ARG A 208 7.34 -27.64 -15.63
C ARG A 208 8.18 -28.09 -14.44
N CYS A 209 8.52 -27.21 -13.52
CA CYS A 209 8.95 -27.61 -12.18
C CYS A 209 7.71 -27.62 -11.30
N THR A 210 7.08 -28.78 -11.13
CA THR A 210 6.00 -28.96 -10.14
C THR A 210 6.58 -29.53 -8.86
N THR A 211 6.30 -28.88 -7.74
CA THR A 211 6.48 -29.43 -6.40
C THR A 211 5.29 -30.31 -6.05
N SER A 212 5.28 -31.54 -6.57
CA SER A 212 4.31 -32.55 -6.16
C SER A 212 4.73 -33.18 -4.83
N SER A 213 3.84 -33.09 -3.82
CA SER A 213 3.99 -33.59 -2.45
C SER A 213 3.70 -35.09 -2.28
N LYS A 214 3.48 -35.87 -3.35
CA LYS A 214 3.33 -37.34 -3.24
C LYS A 214 4.66 -38.07 -3.50
N PRO A 215 5.11 -38.96 -2.61
CA PRO A 215 6.33 -39.72 -2.81
C PRO A 215 6.03 -40.92 -3.73
N SER A 216 6.28 -40.79 -5.04
CA SER A 216 6.45 -41.98 -5.89
C SER A 216 7.93 -42.39 -5.92
N SER A 217 8.15 -43.69 -5.73
CA SER A 217 9.43 -44.37 -5.43
C SER A 217 10.45 -44.42 -6.59
N ARG A 218 10.35 -43.53 -7.59
CA ARG A 218 11.38 -43.34 -8.62
C ARG A 218 11.66 -41.85 -8.83
N ARG A 219 12.56 -41.29 -8.02
CA ARG A 219 13.08 -39.92 -8.20
C ARG A 219 14.46 -39.96 -8.86
N THR A 220 14.53 -39.57 -10.12
CA THR A 220 15.77 -39.18 -10.81
C THR A 220 16.38 -37.92 -10.17
N ARG A 221 17.72 -37.79 -10.23
CA ARG A 221 18.55 -36.80 -9.53
C ARG A 221 18.01 -35.36 -9.65
N ALA A 222 17.51 -34.97 -10.83
CA ALA A 222 16.96 -33.64 -11.11
C ALA A 222 15.71 -33.23 -10.29
N LYS A 223 14.90 -34.21 -9.82
CA LYS A 223 13.72 -33.91 -8.99
C LYS A 223 14.05 -33.60 -7.53
N ARG A 224 15.24 -33.99 -7.04
CA ARG A 224 15.67 -33.71 -5.66
C ARG A 224 16.09 -32.25 -5.47
N ASP A 225 16.64 -31.63 -6.51
CA ASP A 225 17.18 -30.27 -6.42
C ASP A 225 16.07 -29.19 -6.44
N CYS A 226 14.97 -29.43 -7.18
CA CYS A 226 13.83 -28.51 -7.18
C CYS A 226 13.09 -28.40 -5.84
N CYS A 227 12.99 -29.51 -5.08
CA CYS A 227 12.29 -29.48 -3.79
C CYS A 227 13.08 -28.73 -2.70
N ARG A 228 14.41 -28.66 -2.78
CA ARG A 228 15.23 -27.89 -1.83
C ARG A 228 15.19 -26.39 -2.06
N LEU A 229 14.81 -25.94 -3.26
CA LEU A 229 14.77 -24.52 -3.63
C LEU A 229 13.57 -23.80 -2.97
N ALA A 230 12.41 -24.44 -2.90
CA ALA A 230 11.18 -23.85 -2.35
C ALA A 230 11.24 -23.60 -0.84
N SER A 231 11.94 -24.45 -0.08
CA SER A 231 12.07 -24.34 1.38
C SER A 231 13.00 -23.22 1.86
N ARG A 232 13.84 -22.64 0.98
CA ARG A 232 14.79 -21.58 1.35
C ARG A 232 14.28 -20.15 1.09
N LEU A 233 13.29 -19.99 0.23
CA LEU A 233 12.72 -18.66 -0.08
C LEU A 233 11.73 -18.17 0.99
N ALA A 234 11.21 -19.05 1.84
CA ALA A 234 10.32 -18.69 2.95
C ALA A 234 11.03 -18.12 4.20
N GLY A 235 12.36 -18.05 4.21
CA GLY A 235 13.15 -17.69 5.40
C GLY A 235 13.66 -16.25 5.47
N CYS A 236 13.31 -15.38 4.52
CA CYS A 236 13.91 -14.04 4.42
C CYS A 236 13.14 -12.97 5.22
N CYS A 237 12.86 -13.22 6.50
CA CYS A 237 12.51 -12.19 7.48
C CYS A 237 12.86 -12.69 8.90
N GLN A 238 14.10 -12.49 9.33
CA GLN A 238 14.43 -12.45 10.77
C GLN A 238 15.18 -11.15 11.07
N PRO A 239 14.81 -10.41 12.14
CA PRO A 239 15.57 -9.26 12.59
C PRO A 239 16.91 -9.72 13.18
N ARG A 240 17.98 -9.00 12.84
CA ARG A 240 19.29 -9.16 13.49
C ARG A 240 19.16 -8.76 14.97
N GLY A 241 19.36 -9.71 15.87
CA GLY A 241 19.51 -9.44 17.29
C GLY A 241 20.01 -10.65 18.08
N ALA A 242 21.13 -10.46 18.77
CA ALA A 242 21.68 -11.26 19.88
C ALA A 242 22.50 -12.55 19.59
N HIS A 243 23.82 -12.34 19.44
CA HIS A 243 24.84 -13.15 20.12
C HIS A 243 25.70 -12.14 20.92
N SER A 244 26.01 -12.31 22.20
CA SER A 244 26.50 -13.52 22.84
C SER A 244 26.53 -13.37 24.37
N ARG A 245 26.27 -14.45 25.11
CA ARG A 245 26.91 -14.75 26.41
C ARG A 245 27.13 -16.27 26.55
N PRO A 246 28.15 -16.68 27.32
CA PRO A 246 28.88 -17.91 27.05
C PRO A 246 28.33 -19.15 27.75
N ARG A 247 28.77 -20.30 27.22
CA ARG A 247 28.57 -21.66 27.72
C ARG A 247 29.02 -21.83 29.17
N THR A 248 28.13 -22.29 30.04
CA THR A 248 28.52 -22.99 31.26
C THR A 248 28.53 -24.49 30.97
N ARG A 249 29.70 -25.12 31.10
CA ARG A 249 29.87 -26.57 31.11
C ARG A 249 29.27 -27.10 32.42
N GLN A 250 28.31 -28.02 32.32
CA GLN A 250 28.13 -29.04 33.35
C GLN A 250 29.17 -30.14 33.11
N ALA A 251 29.96 -30.43 34.13
CA ALA A 251 30.67 -31.68 34.30
C ALA A 251 30.19 -32.28 35.62
N LEU A 252 29.97 -33.58 35.59
CA LEU A 252 29.56 -34.44 36.69
C LEU A 252 30.59 -34.45 37.82
N SER A 253 30.12 -34.33 39.06
CA SER A 253 30.41 -35.13 40.27
C SER A 253 29.81 -34.42 41.47
#